data_AF-F6D790-F1
#
_entry.id   AF-F6D790-F1
#
_cell.length_a   1.000
_cell.length_b   1.000
_cell.length_c   1.000
_cell.angle_alpha   90.00
_cell.angle_beta   90.00
_cell.angle_gamma   90.00
#
_symmetry.space_group_name_H-M   'P 1'
#
loop_
_entity.id
_entity.type
_entity.pdbx_description
1 polymer ?
#
loop_
_entity_poly.entity_id
_entity_poly.type
_entity_poly.pdbx_seq_one_letter_code
_entity_poly.pdbx_strand_id
1 'polypeptide(L)'
;MNHKLIFISISLIIFYLAFLGSAAAADNISDNSTPDLSTNLTISSLNSSVDSNYSTYENSCSTNFTTVKSPSAVNETGCCSVLLHVKDGVDVFAYRRDSTYAADLYMVEVNWYGKKAIKEYKTVNGYFFHTIITSKGWIVSAGGPDVVWINKNLESIAGSMSLEGKITKTRMDQVSNLIKKMGMGHFLIKDPKGNVGIVTYNSGLLKLKIFKMKDGSYVSVPNSPKFYREGSFTSDSVSAAIYLAGTDRWGVNRRNIITYQVENLMGSSKIKIWASFDGGKLIGTSRGNPDNIIFMGHKISAKSLPKIHQKSILEA
;
A
#
# COMPACT_ATOMS: atom_id res chain seq x y z
N MET A 1 -3.80 36.59 -47.49
CA MET A 1 -3.31 35.34 -46.87
C MET A 1 -3.48 35.46 -45.37
N ASN A 2 -4.30 34.61 -44.76
CA ASN A 2 -4.88 34.82 -43.43
C ASN A 2 -3.88 34.55 -42.29
N HIS A 3 -3.51 35.60 -41.55
CA HIS A 3 -2.68 35.53 -40.34
C HIS A 3 -3.24 34.61 -39.23
N LYS A 4 -4.52 34.23 -39.29
CA LYS A 4 -5.14 33.26 -38.37
C LYS A 4 -4.68 31.81 -38.59
N LEU A 5 -4.29 31.41 -39.80
CA LEU A 5 -3.80 30.03 -40.04
C LEU A 5 -2.38 29.80 -39.52
N ILE A 6 -1.57 30.85 -39.45
CA ILE A 6 -0.16 30.76 -39.00
C ILE A 6 -0.10 30.55 -37.48
N PHE A 7 -0.95 31.22 -36.70
CA PHE A 7 -1.00 31.05 -35.24
C PHE A 7 -1.53 29.67 -34.80
N ILE A 8 -2.49 29.10 -35.53
CA ILE A 8 -3.02 27.76 -35.25
C ILE A 8 -1.97 26.69 -35.57
N SER A 9 -1.20 26.87 -36.64
CA SER A 9 -0.15 25.93 -37.05
C SER A 9 1.05 25.92 -36.08
N ILE A 10 1.47 27.08 -35.57
CA ILE A 10 2.57 27.18 -34.59
C ILE A 10 2.16 26.60 -33.22
N SER A 11 0.90 26.79 -32.82
CA SER A 11 0.38 26.25 -31.55
C SER A 11 0.27 24.72 -31.56
N LEU A 12 -0.07 24.12 -32.71
CA LEU A 12 -0.10 22.66 -32.88
C LEU A 12 1.30 22.02 -32.90
N ILE A 13 2.30 22.72 -33.42
CA ILE A 13 3.70 22.24 -33.44
C ILE A 13 4.32 22.26 -32.03
N ILE A 14 4.01 23.28 -31.21
CA ILE A 14 4.46 23.33 -29.80
C ILE A 14 3.76 22.25 -28.96
N PHE A 15 2.51 21.90 -29.26
CA PHE A 15 1.79 20.81 -28.58
C PHE A 15 2.32 19.41 -28.97
N TYR A 16 2.83 19.23 -30.20
CA TYR A 16 3.46 17.98 -30.64
C TYR A 16 4.90 17.81 -30.12
N LEU A 17 5.66 18.90 -29.97
CA LEU A 17 7.02 18.85 -29.41
C LEU A 17 7.05 18.55 -27.90
N ALA A 18 5.95 18.79 -27.18
CA ALA A 18 5.80 18.42 -25.77
C ALA A 18 5.52 16.91 -25.53
N PHE A 19 5.23 16.13 -26.57
CA PHE A 19 4.91 14.70 -26.48
C PHE A 19 6.03 13.75 -26.93
N LEU A 20 7.20 14.27 -27.32
CA LEU A 20 8.37 13.45 -27.72
C LEU A 20 9.47 13.38 -26.65
N GLY A 21 9.23 13.89 -25.44
CA GLY A 21 10.17 13.81 -24.33
C GLY A 21 10.03 12.51 -23.54
N SER A 22 10.67 11.43 -24.01
CA SER A 22 11.36 10.35 -23.25
C SER A 22 11.38 9.05 -24.06
N ALA A 23 12.01 9.06 -25.22
CA ALA A 23 12.64 7.83 -25.71
C ALA A 23 13.83 7.56 -24.78
N ALA A 24 13.82 6.44 -24.07
CA ALA A 24 14.95 6.02 -23.27
C ALA A 24 16.17 5.86 -24.18
N ALA A 25 17.20 6.67 -23.98
CA ALA A 25 18.51 6.44 -24.55
C ALA A 25 19.04 5.12 -23.98
N ALA A 26 19.31 4.16 -24.86
CA ALA A 26 20.12 3.01 -24.55
C ALA A 26 21.59 3.46 -24.58
N ASP A 27 22.13 3.80 -23.41
CA ASP A 27 23.57 3.97 -23.26
C ASP A 27 24.23 2.59 -23.14
N ASN A 28 24.81 2.14 -24.25
CA ASN A 28 25.85 1.12 -24.24
C ASN A 28 27.15 1.78 -23.79
N ILE A 29 27.51 1.60 -22.52
CA ILE A 29 28.88 1.83 -22.04
C ILE A 29 29.33 0.55 -21.33
N SER A 30 30.19 -0.20 -22.02
CA SER A 30 31.14 -1.11 -21.41
C SER A 30 32.14 -0.28 -20.62
N ASP A 31 32.15 -0.38 -19.30
CA ASP A 31 33.44 -0.46 -18.62
C ASP A 31 33.38 -1.11 -17.24
N ASN A 32 34.40 -1.92 -17.01
CA ASN A 32 34.68 -2.68 -15.81
C ASN A 32 34.97 -1.76 -14.63
N SER A 33 34.03 -1.64 -13.69
CA SER A 33 34.34 -1.40 -12.28
C SER A 33 33.09 -1.65 -11.47
N THR A 34 33.00 -2.85 -10.88
CA THR A 34 32.02 -3.17 -9.83
C THR A 34 32.37 -2.40 -8.56
N PRO A 35 31.56 -1.43 -8.08
CA PRO A 35 31.52 -1.13 -6.67
C PRO A 35 30.60 -2.19 -6.05
N ASP A 36 31.22 -3.18 -5.43
CA ASP A 36 30.56 -4.09 -4.51
C ASP A 36 29.84 -3.27 -3.43
N LEU A 37 28.51 -3.26 -3.48
CA LEU A 37 27.66 -2.69 -2.44
C LEU A 37 26.39 -3.54 -2.30
N SER A 38 26.57 -4.78 -1.88
CA SER A 38 25.54 -5.66 -1.34
C SER A 38 24.89 -5.03 -0.09
N THR A 39 23.94 -4.11 -0.30
CA THR A 39 23.00 -3.70 0.77
C THR A 39 21.85 -4.69 0.79
N ASN A 40 21.95 -5.63 1.73
CA ASN A 40 21.07 -6.78 1.91
C ASN A 40 19.63 -6.35 2.23
N LEU A 41 18.71 -6.57 1.29
CA LEU A 41 17.34 -6.95 1.64
C LEU A 41 17.46 -8.36 2.26
N THR A 42 17.67 -8.43 3.58
CA THR A 42 17.67 -9.72 4.28
C THR A 42 16.23 -10.17 4.46
N ILE A 43 15.73 -10.92 3.49
CA ILE A 43 14.55 -11.77 3.60
C ILE A 43 15.05 -13.05 4.28
N SER A 44 14.63 -13.30 5.53
CA SER A 44 15.03 -14.51 6.25
C SER A 44 14.37 -15.75 5.63
N SER A 45 15.06 -16.88 5.78
CA SER A 45 14.81 -18.19 5.17
C SER A 45 13.55 -18.92 5.69
N LEU A 46 12.82 -19.57 4.77
CA LEU A 46 11.63 -20.39 5.01
C LEU A 46 11.69 -21.29 6.26
N ASN A 47 10.96 -20.88 7.31
CA ASN A 47 10.27 -21.80 8.21
C ASN A 47 8.86 -21.27 8.47
N SER A 48 7.83 -22.02 8.07
CA SER A 48 6.46 -21.78 8.54
C SER A 48 6.35 -22.19 10.02
N SER A 49 6.93 -21.42 10.93
CA SER A 49 6.60 -21.53 12.33
C SER A 49 5.26 -20.82 12.54
N VAL A 50 4.19 -21.59 12.73
CA VAL A 50 3.04 -21.08 13.48
C VAL A 50 3.60 -20.75 14.86
N ASP A 51 3.73 -19.47 15.19
CA ASP A 51 4.10 -19.07 16.54
C ASP A 51 2.98 -19.57 17.47
N SER A 52 3.22 -20.72 18.10
CA SER A 52 2.25 -21.50 18.86
C SER A 52 2.05 -20.97 20.28
N ASN A 53 2.64 -19.83 20.63
CA ASN A 53 2.40 -19.15 21.90
C ASN A 53 1.07 -18.39 21.86
N TYR A 54 0.01 -19.20 21.83
CA TYR A 54 -1.38 -18.83 21.88
C TYR A 54 -1.81 -18.68 23.35
N SER A 55 -1.70 -17.48 23.91
CA SER A 55 -2.42 -17.10 25.12
C SER A 55 -3.51 -16.08 24.76
N THR A 56 -4.73 -16.57 24.61
CA THR A 56 -6.02 -15.82 24.68
C THR A 56 -5.99 -14.37 24.12
N TYR A 57 -6.13 -14.26 22.81
CA TYR A 57 -6.15 -13.01 22.03
C TYR A 57 -7.28 -12.02 22.39
N GLU A 58 -8.29 -12.44 23.16
CA GLU A 58 -9.37 -11.56 23.64
C GLU A 58 -9.00 -10.79 24.92
N ASN A 59 -8.00 -11.23 25.70
CA ASN A 59 -7.67 -10.60 27.00
C ASN A 59 -6.33 -9.84 27.03
N SER A 60 -5.39 -10.08 26.11
CA SER A 60 -4.11 -9.34 26.05
C SER A 60 -4.12 -8.16 25.07
N CYS A 61 -5.12 -8.10 24.19
CA CYS A 61 -5.44 -6.93 23.39
C CYS A 61 -6.61 -6.16 24.03
N SER A 62 -6.53 -5.86 25.34
CA SER A 62 -7.26 -4.73 25.91
C SER A 62 -6.59 -3.44 25.41
N THR A 63 -6.54 -3.27 24.09
CA THR A 63 -6.02 -2.08 23.47
C THR A 63 -6.97 -0.96 23.79
N ASN A 64 -6.51 -0.05 24.65
CA ASN A 64 -7.05 1.30 24.72
C ASN A 64 -6.72 2.03 23.41
N PHE A 65 -7.26 1.55 22.29
CA PHE A 65 -7.46 2.41 21.14
C PHE A 65 -8.44 3.47 21.61
N THR A 66 -8.12 4.74 21.44
CA THR A 66 -9.10 5.80 21.64
C THR A 66 -10.22 5.54 20.62
N THR A 67 -11.33 4.97 21.11
CA THR A 67 -12.37 4.37 20.28
C THR A 67 -13.09 5.45 19.50
N VAL A 68 -12.68 5.69 18.26
CA VAL A 68 -13.54 6.39 17.30
C VAL A 68 -14.64 5.40 16.94
N LYS A 69 -15.89 5.73 17.27
CA LYS A 69 -17.07 4.94 16.87
C LYS A 69 -17.02 4.67 15.36
N SER A 70 -16.68 3.45 14.96
CA SER A 70 -16.86 3.03 13.57
C SER A 70 -18.36 2.93 13.27
N PRO A 71 -18.81 3.40 12.10
CA PRO A 71 -20.19 3.18 11.65
C PRO A 71 -20.55 1.69 11.61
N SER A 72 -21.84 1.38 11.58
CA SER A 72 -22.34 0.01 11.36
C SER A 72 -21.73 -0.62 10.10
N ALA A 73 -21.58 -1.95 10.08
CA ALA A 73 -21.04 -2.68 8.94
C ALA A 73 -21.87 -2.40 7.67
N VAL A 74 -21.20 -2.23 6.53
CA VAL A 74 -21.83 -1.90 5.24
C VAL A 74 -21.61 -3.05 4.27
N ASN A 75 -22.64 -3.38 3.47
CA ASN A 75 -22.58 -4.42 2.44
C ASN A 75 -21.88 -3.92 1.16
N GLU A 76 -20.78 -3.19 1.29
CA GLU A 76 -20.01 -2.69 0.16
C GLU A 76 -18.59 -3.24 0.21
N THR A 77 -18.06 -3.60 -0.96
CA THR A 77 -16.71 -4.10 -1.07
C THR A 77 -15.69 -2.98 -0.98
N GLY A 78 -14.59 -3.18 -0.27
CA GLY A 78 -13.45 -2.30 -0.38
C GLY A 78 -12.30 -2.58 0.56
N CYS A 79 -11.12 -2.32 0.03
CA CYS A 79 -9.84 -2.54 0.71
C CYS A 79 -9.63 -1.51 1.83
N CYS A 80 -8.64 -1.80 2.67
CA CYS A 80 -8.19 -0.90 3.73
C CYS A 80 -6.68 -0.94 3.85
N SER A 81 -6.07 0.24 3.95
CA SER A 81 -4.66 0.41 4.30
C SER A 81 -4.54 0.86 5.75
N VAL A 82 -3.63 0.26 6.50
CA VAL A 82 -3.32 0.65 7.87
C VAL A 82 -1.84 0.98 7.95
N LEU A 83 -1.49 2.14 8.50
CA LEU A 83 -0.12 2.56 8.72
C LEU A 83 0.05 2.90 10.20
N LEU A 84 1.02 2.27 10.85
CA LEU A 84 1.48 2.55 12.20
C LEU A 84 2.88 3.14 12.11
N HIS A 85 3.10 4.27 12.76
CA HIS A 85 4.43 4.81 12.99
C HIS A 85 4.84 4.42 14.42
N VAL A 86 5.80 3.50 14.54
CA VAL A 86 6.23 2.99 15.85
C VAL A 86 7.13 4.02 16.51
N LYS A 87 8.19 4.41 15.79
CA LYS A 87 9.18 5.41 16.16
C LYS A 87 9.96 5.81 14.91
N ASP A 88 10.87 6.77 15.03
CA ASP A 88 11.74 7.12 13.91
C ASP A 88 12.43 5.89 13.31
N GLY A 89 12.36 5.79 11.99
CA GLY A 89 12.87 4.65 11.23
C GLY A 89 12.09 3.33 11.35
N VAL A 90 11.00 3.22 12.12
CA VAL A 90 10.24 1.96 12.25
C VAL A 90 8.76 2.18 12.00
N ASP A 91 8.24 1.55 10.95
CA ASP A 91 6.84 1.59 10.54
C ASP A 91 6.26 0.17 10.42
N VAL A 92 4.95 0.04 10.61
CA VAL A 92 4.20 -1.16 10.23
C VAL A 92 3.07 -0.76 9.31
N PHE A 93 2.97 -1.42 8.16
CA PHE A 93 1.94 -1.20 7.18
C PHE A 93 1.13 -2.48 6.95
N ALA A 94 -0.19 -2.42 6.89
CA ALA A 94 -1.03 -3.55 6.54
C ALA A 94 -2.02 -3.19 5.44
N TYR A 95 -2.16 -4.07 4.45
CA TYR A 95 -3.16 -3.97 3.40
C TYR A 95 -4.16 -5.11 3.54
N ARG A 96 -5.43 -4.76 3.77
CA ARG A 96 -6.54 -5.71 3.68
C ARG A 96 -7.15 -5.64 2.29
N ARG A 97 -7.06 -6.75 1.55
CA ARG A 97 -7.77 -6.93 0.28
C ARG A 97 -9.21 -7.35 0.55
N ASP A 98 -10.15 -6.66 -0.10
CA ASP A 98 -11.55 -7.02 -0.12
C ASP A 98 -12.06 -6.99 -1.56
N SER A 99 -12.52 -8.13 -2.06
CA SER A 99 -12.94 -8.28 -3.45
C SER A 99 -13.86 -9.47 -3.62
N THR A 100 -14.82 -9.35 -4.54
CA THR A 100 -15.76 -10.42 -4.91
C THR A 100 -15.10 -11.58 -5.65
N TYR A 101 -13.88 -11.43 -6.12
CA TYR A 101 -13.18 -12.42 -6.94
C TYR A 101 -11.80 -12.77 -6.39
N ALA A 102 -11.35 -13.99 -6.70
CA ALA A 102 -10.03 -14.47 -6.35
C ALA A 102 -8.96 -13.94 -7.30
N ALA A 103 -7.77 -13.65 -6.78
CA ALA A 103 -6.64 -13.20 -7.59
C ALA A 103 -5.31 -13.56 -6.94
N ASP A 104 -4.38 -14.13 -7.69
CA ASP A 104 -3.01 -14.30 -7.19
C ASP A 104 -2.36 -12.93 -6.91
N LEU A 105 -1.76 -12.80 -5.73
CA LEU A 105 -1.06 -11.59 -5.27
C LEU A 105 0.43 -11.76 -5.55
N TYR A 106 0.94 -11.01 -6.51
CA TYR A 106 2.36 -11.04 -6.88
C TYR A 106 3.13 -10.08 -5.99
N MET A 107 4.17 -10.58 -5.34
CA MET A 107 5.09 -9.81 -4.51
C MET A 107 6.50 -9.99 -5.06
N VAL A 108 7.03 -8.93 -5.66
CA VAL A 108 8.27 -8.98 -6.44
C VAL A 108 9.20 -7.84 -6.06
N GLU A 109 10.49 -8.04 -6.26
CA GLU A 109 11.46 -6.95 -6.22
C GLU A 109 11.46 -6.19 -7.55
N VAL A 110 11.50 -4.87 -7.47
CA VAL A 110 11.59 -3.97 -8.63
C VAL A 110 12.56 -2.82 -8.36
N ASN A 111 13.11 -2.25 -9.43
CA ASN A 111 13.70 -0.92 -9.37
C ASN A 111 12.62 0.12 -9.72
N TRP A 112 12.06 0.77 -8.70
CA TRP A 112 10.97 1.73 -8.83
C TRP A 112 11.47 3.15 -8.60
N TYR A 113 11.50 3.95 -9.68
CA TYR A 113 11.97 5.35 -9.66
C TYR A 113 13.38 5.49 -9.02
N GLY A 114 14.30 4.63 -9.44
CA GLY A 114 15.69 4.61 -8.99
C GLY A 114 15.92 4.01 -7.60
N LYS A 115 14.92 3.33 -7.03
CA LYS A 115 14.99 2.70 -5.70
C LYS A 115 14.57 1.25 -5.79
N LYS A 116 15.36 0.34 -5.21
CA LYS A 116 14.91 -1.04 -4.96
C LYS A 116 13.66 -1.01 -4.09
N ALA A 117 12.64 -1.79 -4.45
CA ALA A 117 11.37 -1.85 -3.74
C ALA A 117 10.74 -3.24 -3.82
N ILE A 118 9.95 -3.58 -2.80
CA ILE A 118 8.98 -4.68 -2.88
C ILE A 118 7.68 -4.11 -3.39
N LYS A 119 7.09 -4.75 -4.39
CA LYS A 119 5.83 -4.37 -5.01
C LYS A 119 4.83 -5.51 -4.95
N GLU A 120 3.68 -5.24 -4.35
CA GLU A 120 2.51 -6.10 -4.32
C GLU A 120 1.50 -5.64 -5.39
N TYR A 121 1.09 -6.54 -6.27
CA TYR A 121 0.08 -6.26 -7.30
C TYR A 121 -0.69 -7.52 -7.70
N LYS A 122 -1.77 -7.32 -8.46
CA LYS A 122 -2.49 -8.39 -9.15
C LYS A 122 -2.67 -8.07 -10.64
N THR A 123 -3.06 -9.09 -11.41
CA THR A 123 -3.34 -8.99 -12.84
C THR A 123 -4.76 -9.42 -13.23
N VAL A 124 -5.50 -10.07 -12.33
CA VAL A 124 -6.91 -10.43 -12.54
C VAL A 124 -7.76 -9.16 -12.63
N ASN A 125 -8.61 -9.07 -13.65
CA ASN A 125 -9.34 -7.86 -14.04
C ASN A 125 -8.44 -6.66 -14.38
N GLY A 126 -7.22 -6.95 -14.80
CA GLY A 126 -6.22 -5.94 -15.15
C GLY A 126 -5.24 -5.64 -14.02
N TYR A 127 -4.18 -4.93 -14.40
CA TYR A 127 -3.12 -4.53 -13.50
C TYR A 127 -3.64 -3.62 -12.39
N PHE A 128 -3.31 -3.98 -11.15
CA PHE A 128 -3.58 -3.16 -9.98
C PHE A 128 -2.46 -3.33 -8.94
N PHE A 129 -1.69 -2.28 -8.66
CA PHE A 129 -0.76 -2.28 -7.51
C PHE A 129 -1.53 -2.08 -6.21
N HIS A 130 -1.23 -2.91 -5.21
CA HIS A 130 -1.76 -2.74 -3.86
C HIS A 130 -0.77 -1.96 -2.99
N THR A 131 0.51 -2.32 -3.02
CA THR A 131 1.51 -1.78 -2.10
C THR A 131 2.89 -1.71 -2.75
N ILE A 132 3.64 -0.63 -2.48
CA ILE A 132 5.05 -0.49 -2.84
C ILE A 132 5.80 0.00 -1.61
N ILE A 133 6.84 -0.73 -1.20
CA ILE A 133 7.74 -0.35 -0.11
C ILE A 133 9.17 -0.32 -0.62
N THR A 134 9.79 0.86 -0.58
CA THR A 134 11.16 1.03 -1.06
C THR A 134 12.17 0.72 0.04
N SER A 135 13.36 0.30 -0.37
CA SER A 135 14.59 0.21 0.45
C SER A 135 15.04 1.54 1.08
N LYS A 136 14.37 2.65 0.77
CA LYS A 136 14.64 3.97 1.34
C LYS A 136 13.52 4.43 2.28
N GLY A 137 12.55 3.59 2.62
CA GLY A 137 11.51 3.88 3.62
C GLY A 137 10.26 4.59 3.10
N TRP A 138 10.08 4.70 1.78
CA TRP A 138 8.78 5.06 1.18
C TRP A 138 7.80 3.90 1.27
N ILE A 139 6.56 4.18 1.67
CA ILE A 139 5.43 3.24 1.70
C ILE A 139 4.30 3.85 0.88
N VAL A 140 3.79 3.13 -0.11
CA VAL A 140 2.72 3.58 -1.01
C VAL A 140 1.66 2.50 -1.09
N SER A 141 0.39 2.89 -1.08
CA SER A 141 -0.73 1.96 -1.23
C SER A 141 -1.92 2.58 -1.95
N ALA A 142 -2.68 1.74 -2.66
CA ALA A 142 -3.94 2.10 -3.28
C ALA A 142 -5.00 0.99 -3.10
N GLY A 143 -6.27 1.42 -3.02
CA GLY A 143 -7.43 0.53 -3.05
C GLY A 143 -8.59 1.18 -3.79
N GLY A 144 -9.48 0.35 -4.34
CA GLY A 144 -10.59 0.82 -5.16
C GLY A 144 -10.96 -0.19 -6.24
N PRO A 145 -11.90 0.16 -7.13
CA PRO A 145 -12.22 -0.61 -8.33
C PRO A 145 -11.04 -0.80 -9.29
N ASP A 146 -11.16 -1.81 -10.15
CA ASP A 146 -10.14 -2.20 -11.14
C ASP A 146 -10.07 -1.24 -12.35
N VAL A 147 -9.68 0.02 -12.11
CA VAL A 147 -9.49 1.02 -13.16
C VAL A 147 -7.99 1.16 -13.47
N VAL A 148 -7.51 0.31 -14.38
CA VAL A 148 -6.08 0.14 -14.70
C VAL A 148 -5.35 1.45 -14.96
N TRP A 149 -5.91 2.34 -15.77
CA TRP A 149 -5.25 3.61 -16.11
C TRP A 149 -5.14 4.53 -14.89
N ILE A 150 -6.15 4.57 -14.01
CA ILE A 150 -6.09 5.36 -12.77
C ILE A 150 -5.04 4.77 -11.84
N ASN A 151 -5.05 3.46 -11.64
CA ASN A 151 -4.09 2.79 -10.77
C ASN A 151 -2.64 3.03 -11.23
N LYS A 152 -2.34 2.92 -12.54
CA LYS A 152 -1.02 3.27 -13.09
C LYS A 152 -0.65 4.75 -12.87
N ASN A 153 -1.61 5.67 -12.98
CA ASN A 153 -1.35 7.10 -12.73
C ASN A 153 -1.08 7.39 -11.25
N LEU A 154 -1.80 6.73 -10.33
CA LEU A 154 -1.54 6.81 -8.90
C LEU A 154 -0.12 6.33 -8.56
N GLU A 155 0.29 5.20 -9.14
CA GLU A 155 1.65 4.67 -8.98
C GLU A 155 2.70 5.66 -9.52
N SER A 156 2.46 6.21 -10.70
CA SER A 156 3.40 7.16 -11.33
C SER A 156 3.56 8.45 -10.52
N ILE A 157 2.46 9.03 -10.05
CA ILE A 157 2.49 10.23 -9.19
C ILE A 157 3.22 9.96 -7.88
N ALA A 158 3.02 8.78 -7.28
CA ALA A 158 3.75 8.35 -6.10
C ALA A 158 5.25 8.21 -6.38
N GLY A 159 5.60 7.64 -7.53
CA GLY A 159 6.97 7.48 -8.00
C GLY A 159 7.69 8.81 -8.16
N SER A 160 7.03 9.79 -8.78
CA SER A 160 7.57 11.15 -8.89
C SER A 160 7.78 11.79 -7.52
N MET A 161 6.82 11.69 -6.58
CA MET A 161 7.01 12.19 -5.21
C MET A 161 8.19 11.49 -4.50
N SER A 162 8.36 10.19 -4.72
CA SER A 162 9.49 9.43 -4.18
C SER A 162 10.82 9.88 -4.76
N LEU A 163 10.88 10.13 -6.07
CA LEU A 163 12.07 10.63 -6.75
C LEU A 163 12.44 12.04 -6.27
N GLU A 164 11.45 12.93 -6.17
CA GLU A 164 11.58 14.31 -5.68
C GLU A 164 11.86 14.39 -4.17
N GLY A 165 11.67 13.30 -3.43
CA GLY A 165 11.96 13.23 -2.00
C GLY A 165 10.93 13.92 -1.10
N LYS A 166 9.74 14.27 -1.63
CA LYS A 166 8.74 15.07 -0.91
C LYS A 166 7.30 14.79 -1.35
N ILE A 167 6.41 14.71 -0.37
CA ILE A 167 4.95 14.72 -0.61
C ILE A 167 4.48 16.17 -0.71
N THR A 168 3.79 16.53 -1.79
CA THR A 168 3.33 17.90 -2.04
C THR A 168 1.82 17.97 -2.21
N LYS A 169 1.23 19.12 -1.83
CA LYS A 169 -0.21 19.36 -1.96
C LYS A 169 -0.69 19.20 -3.41
N THR A 170 0.04 19.78 -4.38
CA THR A 170 -0.27 19.68 -5.80
C THR A 170 -0.37 18.22 -6.28
N ARG A 171 0.58 17.36 -5.90
CA ARG A 171 0.54 15.93 -6.26
C ARG A 171 -0.61 15.20 -5.56
N MET A 172 -0.89 15.53 -4.30
CA MET A 172 -2.03 14.96 -3.57
C MET A 172 -3.39 15.42 -4.12
N ASP A 173 -3.49 16.63 -4.67
CA ASP A 173 -4.68 17.12 -5.36
C ASP A 173 -4.89 16.36 -6.70
N GLN A 174 -3.81 16.03 -7.41
CA GLN A 174 -3.88 15.16 -8.60
C GLN A 174 -4.39 13.76 -8.24
N VAL A 175 -3.84 13.17 -7.16
CA VAL A 175 -4.32 11.89 -6.59
C VAL A 175 -5.81 11.99 -6.24
N SER A 176 -6.24 13.05 -5.56
CA SER A 176 -7.64 13.28 -5.18
C SER A 176 -8.57 13.27 -6.37
N ASN A 177 -8.20 13.96 -7.45
CA ASN A 177 -8.99 13.99 -8.68
C ASN A 177 -9.08 12.61 -9.35
N LEU A 178 -8.02 11.82 -9.31
CA LEU A 178 -8.00 10.45 -9.82
C LEU A 178 -8.92 9.53 -9.00
N ILE A 179 -8.83 9.56 -7.66
CA ILE A 179 -9.70 8.75 -6.81
C ILE A 179 -11.17 9.16 -6.96
N LYS A 180 -11.48 10.46 -7.09
CA LYS A 180 -12.84 10.94 -7.40
C LYS A 180 -13.36 10.40 -8.72
N LYS A 181 -12.54 10.42 -9.78
CA LYS A 181 -12.88 9.84 -11.09
C LYS A 181 -13.14 8.33 -11.02
N MET A 182 -12.50 7.64 -10.07
CA MET A 182 -12.73 6.22 -9.81
C MET A 182 -14.07 5.96 -9.10
N GLY A 183 -14.70 6.97 -8.51
CA GLY A 183 -15.98 6.88 -7.80
C GLY A 183 -15.88 6.36 -6.36
N MET A 184 -14.90 5.51 -6.08
CA MET A 184 -14.58 5.02 -4.74
C MET A 184 -13.12 4.59 -4.67
N GLY A 185 -12.44 4.81 -3.55
CA GLY A 185 -11.10 4.27 -3.33
C GLY A 185 -10.32 5.01 -2.25
N HIS A 186 -9.10 4.54 -2.04
CA HIS A 186 -8.13 5.25 -1.21
C HIS A 186 -6.73 5.19 -1.81
N PHE A 187 -5.90 6.11 -1.35
CA PHE A 187 -4.48 6.21 -1.62
C PHE A 187 -3.77 6.65 -0.35
N LEU A 188 -2.62 6.04 -0.07
CA LEU A 188 -1.75 6.39 1.04
C LEU A 188 -0.31 6.45 0.53
N ILE A 189 0.42 7.49 0.92
CA ILE A 189 1.87 7.58 0.73
C ILE A 189 2.52 8.10 2.01
N LYS A 190 3.63 7.47 2.42
CA LYS A 190 4.48 7.92 3.53
C LYS A 190 5.92 8.06 3.03
N ASP A 191 6.54 9.18 3.35
CA ASP A 191 7.95 9.42 3.06
C ASP A 191 8.85 8.92 4.22
N PRO A 192 10.17 8.80 4.02
CA PRO A 192 11.06 8.25 5.05
C PRO A 192 11.12 9.10 6.32
N LYS A 193 10.75 10.38 6.24
CA LYS A 193 10.77 11.36 7.34
C LYS A 193 9.48 11.39 8.16
N GLY A 194 8.53 10.49 7.86
CA GLY A 194 7.26 10.38 8.58
C GLY A 194 6.15 11.30 8.07
N ASN A 195 6.36 12.03 6.96
CA ASN A 195 5.27 12.77 6.34
C ASN A 195 4.36 11.80 5.58
N VAL A 196 3.07 12.01 5.68
CA VAL A 196 2.03 11.14 5.14
C VAL A 196 1.05 11.98 4.33
N GLY A 197 0.72 11.49 3.14
CA GLY A 197 -0.39 11.95 2.32
C GLY A 197 -1.45 10.85 2.22
N ILE A 198 -2.70 11.19 2.50
CA ILE A 198 -3.84 10.27 2.31
C ILE A 198 -4.93 10.93 1.46
N VAL A 199 -5.59 10.09 0.67
CA VAL A 199 -6.87 10.39 0.03
C VAL A 199 -7.78 9.18 0.23
N THR A 200 -9.00 9.40 0.66
CA THR A 200 -10.08 8.40 0.55
C THR A 200 -11.33 9.11 0.07
N TYR A 201 -12.10 8.45 -0.79
CA TYR A 201 -13.32 8.99 -1.37
C TYR A 201 -14.32 7.85 -1.59
N ASN A 202 -15.57 8.12 -1.27
CA ASN A 202 -16.69 7.26 -1.65
C ASN A 202 -17.96 8.11 -1.77
N SER A 203 -18.64 8.02 -2.91
CA SER A 203 -20.01 8.53 -3.10
C SER A 203 -20.19 9.98 -2.61
N GLY A 204 -19.33 10.88 -3.08
CA GLY A 204 -19.37 12.31 -2.76
C GLY A 204 -18.61 12.72 -1.49
N LEU A 205 -18.32 11.80 -0.57
CA LEU A 205 -17.53 12.09 0.61
C LEU A 205 -16.04 11.97 0.28
N LEU A 206 -15.25 13.00 0.57
CA LEU A 206 -13.80 13.03 0.39
C LEU A 206 -13.10 13.29 1.72
N LYS A 207 -11.97 12.62 1.93
CA LYS A 207 -10.98 13.01 2.94
C LYS A 207 -9.60 13.06 2.31
N LEU A 208 -8.95 14.22 2.39
CA LEU A 208 -7.57 14.45 1.97
C LEU A 208 -6.82 15.04 3.16
N LYS A 209 -5.71 14.42 3.56
CA LYS A 209 -4.81 14.97 4.60
C LYS A 209 -3.36 14.84 4.17
N ILE A 210 -2.56 15.84 4.54
CA ILE A 210 -1.11 15.78 4.54
C ILE A 210 -0.66 16.17 5.94
N PHE A 211 0.12 15.33 6.60
CA PHE A 211 0.54 15.54 7.99
C PHE A 211 1.81 14.74 8.29
N LYS A 212 2.42 14.98 9.43
CA LYS A 212 3.53 14.17 9.95
C LYS A 212 3.00 13.23 11.03
N MET A 213 3.32 11.94 10.93
CA MET A 213 2.95 10.97 11.97
C MET A 213 3.75 11.22 13.24
N LYS A 214 3.13 10.93 14.39
CA LYS A 214 3.76 10.93 15.70
C LYS A 214 4.16 9.50 16.07
N ASP A 215 5.18 9.34 16.88
CA ASP A 215 5.57 8.04 17.44
C ASP A 215 4.38 7.42 18.18
N GLY A 216 4.20 6.11 18.01
CA GLY A 216 3.07 5.36 18.56
C GLY A 216 1.70 5.71 17.96
N SER A 217 1.64 6.39 16.81
CA SER A 217 0.37 6.75 16.15
C SER A 217 0.03 5.83 14.97
N TYR A 218 -1.26 5.76 14.62
CA TYR A 218 -1.75 5.01 13.48
C TYR A 218 -2.77 5.79 12.66
N VAL A 219 -2.92 5.39 11.40
CA VAL A 219 -4.06 5.69 10.54
C VAL A 219 -4.58 4.42 9.86
N SER A 220 -5.90 4.34 9.69
CA SER A 220 -6.61 3.30 8.96
C SER A 220 -7.45 3.99 7.88
N VAL A 221 -7.15 3.68 6.62
CA VAL A 221 -7.63 4.33 5.42
C VAL A 221 -8.38 3.31 4.56
N PRO A 222 -9.68 3.11 4.80
CA PRO A 222 -10.52 2.30 3.94
C PRO A 222 -10.97 3.09 2.69
N ASN A 223 -11.53 2.37 1.71
CA ASN A 223 -12.14 2.94 0.51
C ASN A 223 -13.31 3.91 0.80
N SER A 224 -13.81 3.98 2.04
CA SER A 224 -14.88 4.89 2.44
C SER A 224 -14.41 5.81 3.58
N PRO A 225 -14.45 7.14 3.42
CA PRO A 225 -13.96 8.07 4.45
C PRO A 225 -14.72 7.98 5.77
N LYS A 226 -15.95 7.45 5.77
CA LYS A 226 -16.77 7.24 6.98
C LYS A 226 -16.11 6.27 7.98
N PHE A 227 -15.24 5.39 7.49
CA PHE A 227 -14.56 4.37 8.29
C PHE A 227 -13.09 4.71 8.55
N TYR A 228 -12.64 5.89 8.12
CA TYR A 228 -11.31 6.39 8.45
C TYR A 228 -11.11 6.46 9.96
N ARG A 229 -10.00 5.91 10.46
CA ARG A 229 -9.62 5.98 11.87
C ARG A 229 -8.19 6.49 11.99
N GLU A 230 -7.93 7.20 13.07
CA GLU A 230 -6.59 7.58 13.49
C GLU A 230 -6.52 7.61 15.01
N GLY A 231 -5.34 7.40 15.58
CA GLY A 231 -5.16 7.38 17.03
C GLY A 231 -3.78 6.91 17.43
N SER A 232 -3.68 6.38 18.64
CA SER A 232 -2.45 5.81 19.19
C SER A 232 -2.61 4.31 19.47
N PHE A 233 -1.49 3.61 19.56
CA PHE A 233 -1.43 2.20 19.95
C PHE A 233 -0.30 1.99 20.98
N THR A 234 -0.46 1.00 21.85
CA THR A 234 0.52 0.64 22.90
C THR A 234 0.87 -0.85 22.91
N SER A 235 0.28 -1.63 21.99
CA SER A 235 0.51 -3.07 21.84
C SER A 235 1.61 -3.37 20.80
N ASP A 236 1.92 -4.66 20.62
CA ASP A 236 2.78 -5.13 19.53
C ASP A 236 2.32 -4.56 18.17
N SER A 237 3.22 -3.87 17.46
CA SER A 237 2.87 -3.07 16.29
C SER A 237 2.37 -3.92 15.11
N VAL A 238 2.94 -5.10 14.90
CA VAL A 238 2.47 -6.02 13.84
C VAL A 238 1.06 -6.52 14.14
N SER A 239 0.82 -6.97 15.38
CA SER A 239 -0.49 -7.46 15.79
C SER A 239 -1.53 -6.34 15.83
N ALA A 240 -1.13 -5.11 16.23
CA ALA A 240 -1.98 -3.93 16.18
C ALA A 240 -2.40 -3.57 14.75
N ALA A 241 -1.47 -3.61 13.78
CA ALA A 241 -1.78 -3.34 12.39
C ALA A 241 -2.78 -4.36 11.80
N ILE A 242 -2.57 -5.65 12.09
CA ILE A 242 -3.49 -6.73 11.69
C ILE A 242 -4.86 -6.54 12.34
N TYR A 243 -4.91 -6.24 13.65
CA TYR A 243 -6.15 -6.00 14.37
C TYR A 243 -6.91 -4.79 13.81
N LEU A 244 -6.21 -3.68 13.55
CA LEU A 244 -6.81 -2.50 12.95
C LEU A 244 -7.37 -2.82 11.55
N ALA A 245 -6.61 -3.51 10.70
CA ALA A 245 -7.09 -3.93 9.38
C ALA A 245 -8.31 -4.87 9.50
N GLY A 246 -8.28 -5.79 10.47
CA GLY A 246 -9.32 -6.75 10.79
C GLY A 246 -10.59 -6.17 11.42
N THR A 247 -10.50 -5.05 12.12
CA THR A 247 -11.66 -4.38 12.76
C THR A 247 -12.23 -3.23 11.95
N ASP A 248 -11.62 -2.87 10.82
CA ASP A 248 -12.29 -2.01 9.85
C ASP A 248 -13.59 -2.68 9.39
N ARG A 249 -14.71 -1.98 9.53
CA ARG A 249 -16.06 -2.48 9.23
C ARG A 249 -16.48 -2.23 7.78
N TRP A 250 -15.65 -1.55 6.98
CA TRP A 250 -15.81 -1.54 5.53
C TRP A 250 -15.39 -2.89 4.94
N GLY A 251 -15.99 -3.33 3.83
CA GLY A 251 -15.63 -4.58 3.15
C GLY A 251 -16.44 -5.81 3.61
N VAL A 252 -16.71 -6.71 2.66
CA VAL A 252 -17.61 -7.86 2.83
C VAL A 252 -16.91 -9.21 2.65
N ASN A 253 -16.01 -9.32 1.68
CA ASN A 253 -15.37 -10.57 1.28
C ASN A 253 -14.09 -10.87 2.06
N ARG A 254 -13.39 -9.83 2.53
CA ARG A 254 -12.31 -9.85 3.52
C ARG A 254 -11.34 -11.01 3.30
N ARG A 255 -10.50 -10.87 2.27
CA ARG A 255 -9.59 -11.91 1.80
C ARG A 255 -8.30 -11.84 2.60
N ASN A 256 -7.20 -11.39 1.98
CA ASN A 256 -5.89 -11.36 2.60
C ASN A 256 -5.69 -10.08 3.43
N ILE A 257 -4.93 -10.20 4.52
CA ILE A 257 -4.19 -9.10 5.13
C ILE A 257 -2.71 -9.37 4.95
N ILE A 258 -2.04 -8.52 4.18
CA ILE A 258 -0.58 -8.53 4.04
C ILE A 258 -0.03 -7.42 4.93
N THR A 259 0.89 -7.76 5.83
CA THR A 259 1.47 -6.84 6.80
C THR A 259 2.98 -6.76 6.61
N TYR A 260 3.52 -5.56 6.68
CA TYR A 260 4.91 -5.24 6.42
C TYR A 260 5.44 -4.49 7.64
N GLN A 261 6.50 -4.98 8.27
CA GLN A 261 7.30 -4.21 9.21
C GLN A 261 8.50 -3.67 8.46
N VAL A 262 8.68 -2.35 8.50
CA VAL A 262 9.72 -1.63 7.78
C VAL A 262 10.64 -0.99 8.81
N GLU A 263 11.89 -1.43 8.85
CA GLU A 263 12.94 -0.85 9.68
C GLU A 263 13.95 -0.16 8.75
N ASN A 264 13.92 1.17 8.73
CA ASN A 264 14.86 2.02 7.99
C ASN A 264 16.16 2.12 8.78
N LEU A 265 17.17 1.44 8.26
CA LEU A 265 18.56 1.56 8.68
C LEU A 265 19.22 2.65 7.84
N MET A 266 20.32 3.25 8.29
CA MET A 266 20.99 4.32 7.55
C MET A 266 21.31 3.87 6.11
N GLY A 267 20.54 4.37 5.14
CA GLY A 267 20.70 4.06 3.72
C GLY A 267 20.03 2.79 3.19
N SER A 268 19.35 1.98 4.00
CA SER A 268 18.64 0.76 3.57
C SER A 268 17.43 0.43 4.45
N SER A 269 16.49 -0.39 4.00
CA SER A 269 15.36 -0.83 4.82
C SER A 269 15.33 -2.34 4.94
N LYS A 270 15.16 -2.85 6.16
CA LYS A 270 14.79 -4.25 6.42
C LYS A 270 13.27 -4.35 6.39
N ILE A 271 12.74 -5.28 5.60
CA ILE A 271 11.30 -5.50 5.47
C ILE A 271 10.99 -6.93 5.88
N LYS A 272 10.14 -7.10 6.89
CA LYS A 272 9.53 -8.39 7.22
C LYS A 272 8.06 -8.36 6.80
N ILE A 273 7.57 -9.46 6.24
CA ILE A 273 6.23 -9.52 5.69
C ILE A 273 5.48 -10.66 6.35
N TRP A 274 4.22 -10.44 6.69
CA TRP A 274 3.30 -11.47 7.16
C TRP A 274 2.06 -11.50 6.30
N ALA A 275 1.44 -12.68 6.19
CA ALA A 275 0.15 -12.85 5.57
C ALA A 275 -0.82 -13.57 6.52
N SER A 276 -2.09 -13.19 6.42
CA SER A 276 -3.20 -13.88 7.08
C SER A 276 -4.48 -13.78 6.26
N PHE A 277 -5.42 -14.67 6.53
CA PHE A 277 -6.78 -14.62 6.04
C PHE A 277 -7.66 -13.87 7.04
N ASP A 278 -8.27 -12.77 6.60
CA ASP A 278 -9.14 -11.96 7.44
C ASP A 278 -10.43 -12.72 7.80
N GLY A 279 -11.22 -13.06 6.78
CA GLY A 279 -12.47 -13.80 6.93
C GLY A 279 -13.57 -13.08 7.71
N GLY A 280 -13.31 -11.88 8.24
CA GLY A 280 -14.27 -11.07 8.98
C GLY A 280 -14.51 -11.51 10.43
N LYS A 281 -13.70 -12.43 10.98
CA LYS A 281 -13.90 -12.98 12.33
C LYS A 281 -13.89 -11.90 13.41
N LEU A 282 -12.99 -10.91 13.30
CA LEU A 282 -12.88 -9.79 14.25
C LEU A 282 -14.06 -8.81 14.24
N ILE A 283 -14.96 -8.91 13.26
CA ILE A 283 -16.20 -8.12 13.21
C ILE A 283 -17.46 -8.99 13.33
N GLY A 284 -17.32 -10.22 13.81
CA GLY A 284 -18.44 -11.15 14.00
C GLY A 284 -19.02 -11.69 12.69
N THR A 285 -18.23 -11.76 11.62
CA THR A 285 -18.64 -12.35 10.34
C THR A 285 -17.72 -13.50 9.93
N SER A 286 -18.15 -14.31 8.96
CA SER A 286 -17.34 -15.39 8.39
C SER A 286 -17.59 -15.44 6.89
N ARG A 287 -16.77 -14.72 6.11
CA ARG A 287 -16.98 -14.51 4.67
C ARG A 287 -15.68 -14.62 3.87
N GLY A 288 -15.87 -14.91 2.58
CA GLY A 288 -14.83 -14.99 1.55
C GLY A 288 -13.78 -16.08 1.78
N ASN A 289 -12.73 -16.00 0.98
CA ASN A 289 -11.62 -16.95 0.95
C ASN A 289 -10.31 -16.20 0.72
N PRO A 290 -9.19 -16.65 1.28
CA PRO A 290 -7.89 -16.09 0.97
C PRO A 290 -7.53 -16.30 -0.51
N ASP A 291 -6.64 -15.45 -1.01
CA ASP A 291 -5.95 -15.61 -2.28
C ASP A 291 -4.57 -16.26 -2.11
N ASN A 292 -4.05 -16.85 -3.19
CA ASN A 292 -2.65 -17.28 -3.19
C ASN A 292 -1.73 -16.06 -3.23
N ILE A 293 -0.51 -16.23 -2.73
CA ILE A 293 0.55 -15.25 -2.81
C ILE A 293 1.68 -15.85 -3.63
N ILE A 294 2.17 -15.11 -4.63
CA ILE A 294 3.36 -15.45 -5.41
C ILE A 294 4.48 -14.55 -4.91
N PHE A 295 5.22 -15.04 -3.92
CA PHE A 295 6.29 -14.31 -3.25
C PHE A 295 7.63 -14.67 -3.90
N MET A 296 8.24 -13.72 -4.60
CA MET A 296 9.53 -13.91 -5.30
C MET A 296 9.54 -15.15 -6.22
N GLY A 297 8.41 -15.43 -6.88
CA GLY A 297 8.23 -16.60 -7.74
C GLY A 297 7.76 -17.87 -7.02
N HIS A 298 7.79 -17.91 -5.69
CA HIS A 298 7.32 -19.03 -4.88
C HIS A 298 5.84 -18.88 -4.52
N LYS A 299 5.06 -19.92 -4.79
CA LYS A 299 3.62 -19.93 -4.49
C LYS A 299 3.35 -20.34 -3.04
N ILE A 300 2.69 -19.46 -2.30
CA ILE A 300 2.05 -19.75 -1.02
C ILE A 300 0.56 -19.94 -1.29
N SER A 301 0.03 -21.11 -0.94
CA SER A 301 -1.38 -21.43 -1.19
C SER A 301 -2.30 -20.60 -0.30
N ALA A 302 -3.42 -20.16 -0.86
CA ALA A 302 -4.52 -19.58 -0.09
C ALA A 302 -4.89 -20.43 1.13
N LYS A 303 -4.93 -21.77 0.97
CA LYS A 303 -5.35 -22.70 2.02
C LYS A 303 -4.35 -22.82 3.18
N SER A 304 -3.08 -22.47 2.96
CA SER A 304 -2.06 -22.49 4.01
C SER A 304 -2.01 -21.19 4.80
N LEU A 305 -2.76 -20.15 4.39
CA LEU A 305 -2.78 -18.89 5.12
C LEU A 305 -3.54 -19.06 6.44
N PRO A 306 -2.92 -18.67 7.57
CA PRO A 306 -3.58 -18.74 8.86
C PRO A 306 -4.67 -17.67 8.97
N LYS A 307 -5.70 -17.93 9.78
CA LYS A 307 -6.74 -16.93 10.07
C LYS A 307 -6.17 -15.78 10.88
N ILE A 308 -6.70 -14.57 10.74
CA ILE A 308 -6.26 -13.26 11.32
C ILE A 308 -5.71 -13.21 12.77
N HIS A 309 -5.94 -14.22 13.59
CA HIS A 309 -5.36 -14.36 14.95
C HIS A 309 -4.04 -15.16 14.98
N GLN A 310 -3.68 -15.77 13.86
CA GLN A 310 -2.49 -16.56 13.60
C GLN A 310 -1.90 -15.94 12.32
N LYS A 311 -0.64 -15.51 12.34
CA LYS A 311 0.02 -14.85 11.19
C LYS A 311 1.20 -15.71 10.74
N SER A 312 1.42 -15.80 9.44
CA SER A 312 2.59 -16.49 8.89
C SER A 312 3.55 -15.46 8.32
N ILE A 313 4.82 -15.55 8.68
CA ILE A 313 5.88 -14.77 8.05
C ILE A 313 6.09 -15.26 6.61
N LEU A 314 6.32 -14.35 5.67
CA LEU A 314 6.66 -14.65 4.29
C LEU A 314 8.17 -14.60 4.11
N GLU A 315 8.70 -15.66 3.54
CA GLU A 315 10.13 -15.93 3.41
C GLU A 315 10.36 -16.58 2.04
N ALA A 316 11.52 -16.30 1.43
CA ALA A 316 11.96 -16.85 0.16
C ALA A 316 13.20 -17.71 0.40
#